data_AF-A0A537GH48-F1
#
_entry.id   AF-A0A537GH48-F1
#
_cell.length_a   1.000
_cell.length_b   1.000
_cell.length_c   1.000
_cell.angle_alpha   90.00
_cell.angle_beta   90.00
_cell.angle_gamma   90.00
#
_symmetry.space_group_name_H-M   'P 1'
#
loop_
_entity.id
_entity.type
_entity.pdbx_description
1 polymer ?
#
loop_
_entity_poly.entity_id
_entity_poly.type
_entity_poly.pdbx_seq_one_letter_code
_entity_poly.pdbx_strand_id
1 'polypeptide(L)' 'MAVTQDFNWITQRYPELQRKYPSRYIAVKNGKVVASGRDFGKVYDAAVRRVKKDFVTGYILSGEPFVLDTRLQHLHYTV' A
#
# COMPACT_ATOMS: atom_id res chain seq x y z
N MET A 1 -12.05 -16.41 0.60
CA MET A 1 -12.40 -15.06 0.10
C MET A 1 -11.13 -14.43 -0.46
N ALA A 2 -10.90 -14.49 -1.77
CA ALA A 2 -9.63 -14.09 -2.41
C ALA A 2 -9.20 -12.64 -2.08
N VAL A 3 -10.18 -11.75 -1.87
CA VAL A 3 -9.97 -10.34 -1.48
C VAL A 3 -9.19 -10.21 -0.16
N THR A 4 -9.50 -11.02 0.85
CA THR A 4 -8.81 -10.99 2.16
C THR A 4 -7.36 -11.48 2.04
N GLN A 5 -7.11 -12.44 1.16
CA GLN A 5 -5.76 -12.99 0.92
C GLN A 5 -4.85 -11.96 0.24
N ASP A 6 -5.34 -11.29 -0.81
CA ASP A 6 -4.56 -10.27 -1.51
C ASP A 6 -4.32 -9.02 -0.67
N PHE A 7 -5.29 -8.64 0.16
CA PHE A 7 -5.08 -7.58 1.16
C PHE A 7 -3.96 -7.95 2.15
N ASN A 8 -4.02 -9.15 2.74
CA ASN A 8 -2.98 -9.61 3.68
C ASN A 8 -1.60 -9.69 3.01
N TRP A 9 -1.55 -10.11 1.73
CA TRP A 9 -0.31 -10.14 0.96
C TRP A 9 0.30 -8.74 0.79
N ILE A 10 -0.52 -7.72 0.51
CA ILE A 10 -0.06 -6.32 0.42
C ILE A 10 0.52 -5.88 1.76
N THR A 11 -0.16 -6.14 2.87
CA THR A 11 0.29 -5.74 4.22
C THR A 11 1.61 -6.40 4.58
N GLN A 12 1.77 -7.71 4.35
CA GLN A 12 2.99 -8.45 4.65
C GLN A 12 4.18 -8.01 3.79
N ARG A 13 3.93 -7.59 2.56
CA ARG A 13 4.96 -7.18 1.59
C ARG A 13 5.10 -5.66 1.47
N TYR A 14 4.47 -4.90 2.36
CA TYR A 14 4.41 -3.44 2.24
C TYR A 14 5.80 -2.78 2.11
N PRO A 15 6.84 -3.17 2.88
CA PRO A 15 8.17 -2.59 2.73
C PRO A 15 8.78 -2.83 1.33
N GLU A 16 8.57 -3.99 0.74
CA GLU A 16 9.05 -4.31 -0.61
C GLU A 16 8.26 -3.50 -1.67
N LEU A 17 6.95 -3.43 -1.50
CA LEU A 17 6.06 -2.68 -2.38
C LEU A 17 6.37 -1.19 -2.35
N GLN A 18 6.68 -0.65 -1.18
CA GLN A 18 7.05 0.75 -0.99
C GLN A 18 8.34 1.11 -1.73
N ARG A 19 9.35 0.24 -1.72
CA ARG A 19 10.60 0.42 -2.49
C ARG A 19 10.35 0.36 -4.00
N LYS A 20 9.46 -0.54 -4.45
CA LYS A 20 9.25 -0.82 -5.87
C LYS A 20 8.20 0.07 -6.54
N TYR A 21 7.19 0.48 -5.79
CA TYR A 21 6.05 1.26 -6.24
C TYR A 21 5.80 2.51 -5.35
N PRO A 22 6.81 3.35 -5.09
CA PRO A 22 6.64 4.50 -4.20
C PRO A 22 5.63 5.51 -4.77
N SER A 23 4.66 5.92 -3.96
CA SER A 23 3.61 6.88 -4.32
C SER A 23 2.83 6.46 -5.57
N ARG A 24 2.39 5.20 -5.58
CA ARG A 24 1.63 4.60 -6.67
C ARG A 24 0.47 3.77 -6.15
N TYR A 25 -0.60 3.72 -6.91
CA TYR A 25 -1.59 2.67 -6.85
C TYR A 25 -1.02 1.38 -7.44
N ILE A 26 -1.33 0.25 -6.82
CA ILE A 26 -1.08 -1.10 -7.32
C ILE A 26 -2.39 -1.86 -7.33
N ALA A 27 -2.58 -2.71 -8.34
CA ALA A 27 -3.62 -3.73 -8.34
C ALA A 27 -2.97 -5.10 -8.14
N VAL A 28 -3.49 -5.91 -7.22
CA VAL A 28 -2.97 -7.21 -6.84
C VAL A 28 -4.03 -8.28 -7.03
N LYS A 29 -3.62 -9.41 -7.62
CA LYS A 29 -4.42 -10.63 -7.71
C LYS A 29 -3.54 -11.85 -7.44
N ASN A 30 -3.99 -12.74 -6.56
CA ASN A 30 -3.28 -13.97 -6.18
C ASN A 30 -1.82 -13.69 -5.76
N GLY A 31 -1.58 -12.64 -4.95
CA GLY A 31 -0.26 -12.26 -4.47
C GLY A 31 0.69 -11.73 -5.55
N LYS A 32 0.15 -11.20 -6.66
CA LYS A 32 0.95 -10.61 -7.75
C LYS A 32 0.40 -9.25 -8.16
N VAL A 33 1.31 -8.28 -8.32
CA VAL A 33 0.97 -6.98 -8.90
C VAL A 33 0.67 -7.15 -10.39
N VAL A 34 -0.57 -6.83 -10.79
CA VAL A 34 -1.07 -6.95 -12.17
C VAL A 34 -1.12 -5.62 -12.91
N ALA A 35 -1.19 -4.51 -12.17
CA ALA A 35 -1.10 -3.14 -12.70
C ALA A 35 -0.52 -2.19 -11.63
N SER A 36 0.11 -1.08 -12.06
CA SER A 36 0.57 -0.03 -11.15
C SER A 36 0.65 1.32 -11.86
N GLY A 37 0.47 2.42 -11.13
CA GLY A 37 0.46 3.77 -11.69
C GLY A 37 0.11 4.84 -10.66
N ARG A 38 0.18 6.11 -11.06
CA ARG A 38 -0.15 7.25 -10.17
C ARG A 38 -1.62 7.63 -10.18
N ASP A 39 -2.35 7.17 -11.18
CA ASP A 39 -3.78 7.45 -11.35
C ASP A 39 -4.57 6.17 -11.03
N PHE A 40 -5.50 6.28 -10.09
CA PHE A 40 -6.31 5.15 -9.65
C PHE A 40 -7.15 4.57 -10.79
N GLY A 41 -7.84 5.41 -11.57
CA GLY A 41 -8.73 4.97 -12.64
C GLY A 41 -7.98 4.18 -13.72
N LYS A 42 -6.82 4.68 -14.15
CA LYS A 42 -5.97 3.99 -15.13
C LYS A 42 -5.46 2.64 -14.62
N VAL A 43 -5.14 2.53 -13.33
CA VAL A 43 -4.70 1.27 -12.71
C VAL A 43 -5.86 0.27 -12.62
N TYR A 44 -7.04 0.73 -12.21
CA TYR A 44 -8.25 -0.08 -12.16
C TYR A 44 -8.62 -0.62 -13.54
N ASP A 45 -8.70 0.25 -14.55
CA ASP A 45 -9.03 -0.15 -15.93
C ASP A 45 -8.02 -1.15 -16.50
N ALA A 46 -6.73 -0.95 -16.22
CA ALA A 46 -5.68 -1.88 -16.62
C ALA A 46 -5.86 -3.25 -15.95
N ALA A 47 -6.23 -3.28 -14.67
CA ALA A 47 -6.51 -4.52 -13.94
C ALA A 47 -7.76 -5.23 -14.46
N VAL A 48 -8.86 -4.51 -14.72
CA VAL A 48 -10.08 -5.07 -15.33
C VAL A 48 -9.78 -5.67 -16.70
N ARG A 49 -9.02 -4.98 -17.56
CA ARG A 49 -8.61 -5.53 -18.87
C ARG A 49 -7.80 -6.82 -18.73
N ARG A 50 -6.94 -6.91 -17.72
CA ARG A 50 -5.98 -8.02 -17.56
C ARG A 50 -6.54 -9.24 -16.83
N VAL A 51 -7.33 -9.03 -15.78
CA VAL A 51 -7.79 -10.11 -14.90
C VAL A 51 -9.31 -10.13 -14.64
N LYS A 52 -10.06 -9.21 -15.27
CA LYS A 52 -11.51 -9.03 -15.22
C LYS A 52 -12.07 -8.62 -13.85
N LYS A 53 -11.90 -9.47 -12.83
CA LYS A 53 -12.46 -9.28 -11.48
C LYS A 53 -11.57 -9.93 -10.41
N ASP A 54 -12.00 -9.84 -9.15
CA ASP A 54 -11.38 -10.47 -7.98
C ASP A 54 -9.91 -10.03 -7.77
N PHE A 55 -9.67 -8.72 -7.81
CA PHE A 55 -8.37 -8.10 -7.49
C PHE A 55 -8.58 -6.99 -6.45
N VAL A 56 -7.52 -6.67 -5.71
CA VAL A 56 -7.49 -5.58 -4.72
C VAL A 56 -6.64 -4.44 -5.25
N THR A 57 -7.08 -3.20 -5.10
CA THR A 57 -6.27 -2.01 -5.41
C THR A 57 -5.86 -1.31 -4.12
N GLY A 58 -4.56 -1.05 -3.95
CA GLY A 58 -4.01 -0.35 -2.78
C GLY A 58 -3.11 0.80 -3.21
N TYR A 59 -3.06 1.86 -2.40
CA TYR A 59 -2.09 2.94 -2.57
C TYR A 59 -0.87 2.70 -1.69
N ILE A 60 0.30 2.76 -2.31
CA ILE A 60 1.59 2.57 -1.64
C ILE A 60 2.20 3.95 -1.43
N LEU A 61 2.22 4.40 -0.17
CA LEU A 61 2.75 5.70 0.20
C LEU A 61 4.28 5.68 0.09
N SER A 62 4.87 6.66 -0.61
CA SER A 62 6.33 6.84 -0.50
C SER A 62 6.66 7.49 0.84
N GLY A 63 7.50 6.83 1.63
CA GLY A 63 8.05 7.39 2.86
C GLY A 63 8.90 6.33 3.54
N GLU A 64 9.90 6.74 4.31
CA GLU A 64 10.47 5.81 5.27
C GLU A 64 9.42 5.57 6.38
N PRO A 65 9.21 4.31 6.83
CA PRO A 65 8.51 4.08 8.08
C PRO A 65 9.31 4.81 9.16
N PHE A 66 8.75 5.90 9.71
CA PHE A 66 9.35 6.58 10.85
C PHE A 66 8.69 6.07 12.14
N VAL A 67 9.51 5.86 13.16
CA VAL A 67 9.05 5.52 14.50
C VAL A 67 9.15 6.79 15.34
N LEU A 68 8.00 7.26 15.84
CA LEU A 68 7.95 8.30 16.86
C LEU A 68 8.19 7.64 18.22
N ASP A 69 9.44 7.73 18.71
CA ASP A 69 9.77 7.39 20.11
C ASP A 69 9.36 8.57 21.00
N THR A 70 8.12 8.55 21.49
CA THR A 70 7.64 9.56 22.44
C THR A 70 8.03 9.18 23.86
N ARG A 71 9.29 9.38 24.23
CA ARG A 71 9.66 9.43 25.65
C ARG A 71 9.03 10.68 26.26
N LEU A 72 8.06 10.49 27.15
CA LEU A 72 7.49 11.52 28.02
C LEU A 72 8.60 12.12 28.91
N GLN A 73 9.40 13.03 28.35
CA GLN A 73 10.21 13.91 29.18
C GLN A 73 9.26 14.91 29.81
N HIS A 74 9.22 14.89 31.14
CA HIS A 74 8.40 15.77 31.98
C HIS A 74 8.62 17.22 31.54
N LEU A 75 7.62 17.77 30.85
CA LEU A 75 7.51 19.20 30.60
C LEU A 75 7.20 19.88 31.94
N HIS A 76 8.26 20.27 32.65
CA HIS A 76 8.16 21.27 33.70
C HIS A 76 7.89 22.63 33.04
N TYR A 77 6.62 22.92 32.80
CA TYR A 77 6.18 24.29 32.59
C TYR A 77 6.14 24.98 33.96
N THR A 78 7.11 25.84 34.23
CA THR A 78 7.01 26.84 35.28
C THR A 78 6.27 28.04 34.70
N VAL A 79 5.10 28.35 35.25
CA VAL A 79 4.31 29.55 34.99
C VAL A 79 4.90 30.72 35.77
#